data_AF-A0A0A0BFX8-F1
#
_entry.id   AF-A0A0A0BFX8-F1
#
_cell.length_a   1.000
_cell.length_b   1.000
_cell.length_c   1.000
_cell.angle_alpha   90.00
_cell.angle_beta   90.00
_cell.angle_gamma   90.00
#
_symmetry.space_group_name_H-M   'P 1'
#
loop_
_entity.id
_entity.type
_entity.pdbx_description
1 polymer ?
#
loop_
_entity_poly.entity_id
_entity_poly.type
_entity_poly.pdbx_seq_one_letter_code
_entity_poly.pdbx_strand_id
1 'polypeptide(L)'
;MTGRIGLNVISYLAGCLFLLSVPQFVLASDDDAFYQSIVTVDDLFQVIDDRALTTRFKDQAAYFTHYYSTSLERSFIVDDELGQVCNTYTGSDIRSCYPCELDEVSKACP
;
A
#
# COMPACT_ATOMS: atom_id res chain seq x y z
N MET A 1 -8.20 73.52 -16.54
CA MET A 1 -6.84 73.11 -16.19
C MET A 1 -6.71 73.06 -14.67
N THR A 2 -6.91 71.90 -14.05
CA THR A 2 -6.29 71.53 -12.75
C THR A 2 -6.67 70.10 -12.36
N GLY A 3 -5.64 69.32 -12.00
CA GLY A 3 -5.72 68.25 -11.00
C GLY A 3 -6.29 66.90 -11.42
N ARG A 4 -5.41 65.97 -11.83
CA ARG A 4 -5.63 64.55 -11.53
C ARG A 4 -4.43 63.97 -10.78
N ILE A 5 -4.77 63.58 -9.57
CA ILE A 5 -3.97 62.94 -8.53
C ILE A 5 -3.48 61.60 -9.06
N GLY A 6 -2.19 61.34 -8.92
CA GLY A 6 -1.59 60.04 -9.19
C GLY A 6 -2.17 59.01 -8.24
N LEU A 7 -2.74 57.95 -8.80
CA LEU A 7 -3.20 56.79 -8.05
C LEU A 7 -2.26 55.61 -8.33
N ASN A 8 -1.71 55.10 -7.24
CA ASN A 8 -0.78 53.99 -7.13
C ASN A 8 -1.11 52.80 -8.05
N VAL A 9 -0.06 52.31 -8.70
CA VAL A 9 -0.03 51.02 -9.41
C VAL A 9 -0.15 49.91 -8.36
N ILE A 10 -1.36 49.39 -8.17
CA ILE A 10 -1.61 48.19 -7.39
C ILE A 10 -1.09 47.01 -8.23
N SER A 11 0.05 46.46 -7.81
CA SER A 11 0.61 45.23 -8.37
C SER A 11 -0.31 44.06 -8.04
N TYR A 12 -1.12 43.64 -9.01
CA TYR A 12 -1.85 42.37 -8.95
C TYR A 12 -0.87 41.23 -9.24
N LEU A 13 -0.13 40.80 -8.21
CA LEU A 13 0.49 39.47 -8.20
C LEU A 13 -0.61 38.44 -7.95
N ALA A 14 -1.38 38.14 -8.98
CA ALA A 14 -2.16 36.93 -9.09
C ALA A 14 -1.20 35.75 -9.34
N GLY A 15 -0.38 35.43 -8.34
CA GLY A 15 0.40 34.20 -8.29
C GLY A 15 -0.55 33.08 -7.87
N CYS A 16 -0.85 32.18 -8.81
CA CYS A 16 -1.81 31.11 -8.66
C CYS A 16 -1.66 30.36 -7.33
N LEU A 17 -2.77 30.23 -6.60
CA LEU A 17 -3.08 29.02 -5.85
C LEU A 17 -2.99 27.84 -6.83
N PHE A 18 -1.86 27.15 -6.83
CA PHE A 18 -1.87 25.71 -7.04
C PHE A 18 -1.42 25.10 -5.73
N LEU A 19 -2.42 24.82 -4.88
CA LEU A 19 -2.34 23.65 -4.02
C LEU A 19 -2.09 22.48 -4.98
N LEU A 20 -0.82 22.18 -5.23
CA LEU A 20 -0.39 20.93 -5.82
C LEU A 20 -0.75 19.87 -4.78
N SER A 21 -2.00 19.43 -4.79
CA SER A 21 -2.37 18.10 -4.36
C SER A 21 -1.67 17.16 -5.34
N VAL A 22 -0.37 16.98 -5.17
CA VAL A 22 0.32 15.87 -5.78
C VAL A 22 -0.34 14.65 -5.16
N PRO A 23 -1.10 13.83 -5.89
CA PRO A 23 -1.49 12.54 -5.34
C PRO A 23 -0.17 11.87 -4.96
N GLN A 24 -0.07 11.41 -3.72
CA GLN A 24 1.08 10.68 -3.26
C GLN A 24 1.14 9.43 -4.13
N PHE A 25 1.89 9.51 -5.25
CA PHE A 25 2.13 8.38 -6.10
C PHE A 25 2.98 7.45 -5.27
N VAL A 26 2.29 6.51 -4.64
CA VAL A 26 2.84 5.27 -4.18
C VAL A 26 3.68 4.73 -5.33
N LEU A 27 4.99 4.79 -5.17
CA LEU A 27 5.92 4.26 -6.15
C LEU A 27 5.76 2.75 -6.11
N ALA A 28 4.90 2.23 -6.98
CA ALA A 28 4.96 0.83 -7.38
C ALA A 28 6.41 0.58 -7.83
N SER A 29 7.09 -0.34 -7.15
CA SER A 29 8.43 -0.78 -7.49
C SER A 29 8.31 -1.99 -8.41
N ASP A 30 9.27 -2.19 -9.31
CA ASP A 30 9.40 -3.47 -10.02
C ASP A 30 10.26 -4.48 -9.24
N ASP A 31 10.83 -4.06 -8.11
CA ASP A 31 11.71 -4.88 -7.28
C ASP A 31 10.93 -5.69 -6.24
N ASP A 32 11.00 -7.02 -6.34
CA ASP A 32 10.40 -7.92 -5.35
C ASP A 32 10.93 -7.72 -3.93
N ALA A 33 12.20 -7.33 -3.78
CA ALA A 33 12.81 -7.09 -2.48
C ALA A 33 12.17 -5.90 -1.76
N PHE A 34 11.66 -4.90 -2.51
CA PHE A 34 10.93 -3.78 -1.92
C PHE A 34 9.67 -4.26 -1.21
N TYR A 35 8.85 -5.09 -1.86
CA TYR A 35 7.59 -5.56 -1.26
C TYR A 35 7.80 -6.62 -0.18
N GLN A 36 8.87 -7.41 -0.27
CA GLN A 36 9.29 -8.33 0.79
C GLN A 36 9.64 -7.58 2.09
N SER A 37 10.02 -6.30 2.00
CA SER A 37 10.32 -5.47 3.18
C SER A 37 9.07 -4.92 3.89
N ILE A 38 7.88 -5.07 3.30
CA ILE A 38 6.61 -4.64 3.89
C ILE A 38 6.17 -5.67 4.93
N VAL A 39 6.34 -5.33 6.21
CA VAL A 39 5.99 -6.18 7.35
C VAL A 39 4.77 -5.66 8.09
N THR A 40 4.51 -4.35 8.06
CA THR A 40 3.39 -3.76 8.79
C THR A 40 2.19 -3.52 7.89
N VAL A 41 1.00 -3.54 8.49
CA VAL A 41 -0.25 -3.23 7.79
C VAL A 41 -0.31 -1.77 7.33
N ASP A 42 0.30 -0.84 8.08
CA ASP A 42 0.40 0.56 7.68
C ASP A 42 1.25 0.74 6.40
N ASP A 43 2.38 0.04 6.30
CA ASP A 43 3.21 0.06 5.10
C ASP A 43 2.50 -0.62 3.92
N LEU A 44 1.75 -1.68 4.19
CA LEU A 44 0.92 -2.34 3.17
C LEU A 44 -0.09 -1.36 2.57
N PHE A 45 -0.85 -0.65 3.40
CA PHE A 45 -1.88 0.30 2.94
C PHE A 45 -1.31 1.57 2.32
N GLN A 46 -0.04 1.89 2.58
CA GLN A 46 0.67 2.90 1.80
C GLN A 46 0.99 2.43 0.38
N VAL A 47 0.98 1.11 0.11
CA VAL A 47 1.45 0.54 -1.15
C VAL A 47 0.31 -0.01 -2.03
N ILE A 48 -0.75 -0.53 -1.42
CA ILE A 48 -1.90 -1.07 -2.14
C ILE A 48 -2.97 0.01 -2.36
N ASP A 49 -3.69 -0.08 -3.48
CA ASP A 49 -4.85 0.78 -3.73
C ASP A 49 -6.09 0.27 -2.98
N ASP A 50 -7.09 1.14 -2.85
CA ASP A 50 -8.38 0.87 -2.21
C ASP A 50 -9.25 -0.17 -2.95
N ARG A 51 -8.82 -0.61 -4.14
CA ARG A 51 -9.49 -1.62 -4.97
C ARG A 51 -8.86 -3.00 -4.81
N ALA A 52 -7.91 -3.18 -3.90
CA ALA A 52 -7.33 -4.48 -3.60
C ALA A 52 -8.42 -5.48 -3.21
N LEU A 53 -8.41 -6.65 -3.85
CA LEU A 53 -9.33 -7.72 -3.51
C LEU A 53 -8.94 -8.28 -2.14
N THR A 54 -9.89 -8.32 -1.23
CA THR A 54 -9.65 -8.77 0.15
C THR A 54 -10.41 -10.06 0.42
N THR A 55 -9.70 -11.10 0.85
CA THR A 55 -10.30 -12.39 1.22
C THR A 55 -9.79 -12.82 2.59
N ARG A 56 -10.71 -13.04 3.54
CA ARG A 56 -10.36 -13.61 4.83
C ARG A 56 -10.41 -15.14 4.76
N PHE A 57 -9.40 -15.80 5.30
CA PHE A 57 -9.33 -17.26 5.34
C PHE A 57 -8.78 -17.74 6.68
N LYS A 58 -8.96 -19.03 6.95
CA LYS A 58 -8.46 -19.69 8.14
C LYS A 58 -7.42 -20.72 7.73
N ASP A 59 -6.26 -20.67 8.36
CA ASP A 59 -5.18 -21.63 8.15
C ASP A 59 -4.55 -21.98 9.50
N GLN A 60 -4.29 -23.26 9.73
CA GLN A 60 -3.73 -23.79 10.98
C GLN A 60 -4.34 -23.25 12.29
N ALA A 61 -5.67 -23.14 12.31
CA ALA A 61 -6.45 -22.56 13.41
C ALA A 61 -6.31 -21.03 13.64
N ALA A 62 -5.44 -20.35 12.90
CA ALA A 62 -5.31 -18.89 12.87
C ALA A 62 -6.11 -18.26 11.71
N TYR A 63 -6.41 -16.97 11.82
CA TYR A 63 -7.10 -16.20 10.78
C TYR A 63 -6.15 -15.27 10.07
N PHE A 64 -6.31 -15.20 8.76
CA PHE A 64 -5.49 -14.38 7.89
C PHE A 64 -6.36 -13.59 6.93
N THR A 65 -5.85 -12.43 6.52
CA THR A 65 -6.44 -11.61 5.48
C THR A 65 -5.50 -11.54 4.28
N HIS A 66 -5.99 -12.01 3.13
CA HIS A 66 -5.31 -11.91 1.84
C HIS A 66 -5.72 -10.63 1.13
N TYR A 67 -4.75 -9.82 0.75
CA TYR A 67 -4.90 -8.62 -0.06
C TYR A 67 -4.23 -8.83 -1.41
N TYR A 68 -5.01 -8.79 -2.50
CA TYR A 68 -4.49 -8.86 -3.86
C TYR A 68 -4.66 -7.53 -4.58
N SER A 69 -3.52 -6.90 -4.92
CA SER A 69 -3.50 -5.70 -5.75
C SER A 69 -3.38 -6.10 -7.22
N THR A 70 -4.44 -5.85 -7.98
CA THR A 70 -4.44 -6.06 -9.45
C THR A 70 -3.46 -5.13 -10.16
N SER A 71 -3.26 -3.93 -9.62
CA SER A 71 -2.32 -2.92 -10.14
C SER A 71 -0.86 -3.38 -10.02
N LEU A 72 -0.53 -4.14 -8.97
CA LEU A 72 0.82 -4.64 -8.70
C LEU A 72 1.01 -6.12 -9.11
N GLU A 73 -0.06 -6.77 -9.55
CA GLU A 73 -0.15 -8.22 -9.76
C GLU A 73 0.39 -9.03 -8.55
N ARG A 74 0.12 -8.54 -7.34
CA ARG A 74 0.79 -8.99 -6.11
C ARG A 74 -0.17 -9.19 -4.96
N SER A 75 0.12 -10.22 -4.18
CA SER A 75 -0.60 -10.64 -3.01
C SER A 75 0.19 -10.43 -1.73
N PHE A 76 -0.53 -10.08 -0.67
CA PHE A 76 -0.03 -9.92 0.69
C PHE A 76 -0.93 -10.69 1.63
N ILE A 77 -0.35 -11.44 2.57
CA ILE A 77 -1.09 -12.15 3.60
C ILE A 77 -0.76 -11.51 4.93
N VAL A 78 -1.80 -11.05 5.60
CA VAL A 78 -1.75 -10.46 6.94
C VAL A 78 -2.24 -11.47 7.95
N ASP A 79 -1.47 -11.66 9.01
CA ASP A 79 -1.90 -12.36 10.22
C ASP A 79 -2.82 -11.43 11.03
N ASP A 80 -4.07 -11.84 11.23
CA ASP A 80 -5.07 -11.02 11.93
C ASP A 80 -4.79 -10.90 13.44
N GLU A 81 -4.06 -11.84 14.04
CA GLU A 81 -3.68 -11.82 15.46
C GLU A 81 -2.49 -10.89 15.70
N LEU A 82 -1.48 -10.97 14.83
CA LEU A 82 -0.26 -10.17 14.96
C LEU A 82 -0.36 -8.79 14.29
N GLY A 83 -1.30 -8.60 13.36
CA GLY A 83 -1.44 -7.38 12.58
C GLY A 83 -0.22 -7.11 11.68
N GLN A 84 0.36 -8.16 11.11
CA GLN A 84 1.60 -8.10 10.33
C GLN A 84 1.48 -8.88 9.03
N VAL A 85 2.16 -8.40 8.00
CA VAL A 85 2.33 -9.11 6.72
C VAL A 85 3.32 -10.24 6.94
N CYS A 86 2.86 -11.47 6.76
CA CYS A 86 3.67 -12.67 6.96
C CYS A 86 4.08 -13.35 5.65
N ASN A 87 3.44 -13.01 4.52
CA ASN A 87 3.85 -13.50 3.21
C ASN A 87 3.49 -12.50 2.09
N THR A 88 4.38 -12.37 1.11
CA THR A 88 4.23 -11.49 -0.04
C THR A 88 4.72 -12.19 -1.31
N TYR A 89 3.89 -12.24 -2.36
CA TYR A 89 4.20 -12.96 -3.59
C TYR A 89 3.41 -12.44 -4.79
N THR A 90 3.91 -12.72 -6.00
CA THR A 90 3.24 -12.39 -7.27
C THR A 90 2.13 -13.39 -7.58
N GLY A 91 1.03 -12.91 -8.15
CA GLY A 91 -0.17 -13.68 -8.48
C GLY A 91 -1.28 -13.56 -7.45
N SER A 92 -2.46 -14.09 -7.76
CA SER A 92 -3.69 -13.92 -6.97
C SER A 92 -4.06 -15.10 -6.07
N ASP A 93 -3.37 -16.23 -6.20
CA ASP A 93 -3.74 -17.46 -5.49
C ASP A 93 -3.39 -17.36 -4.00
N ILE A 94 -4.36 -17.64 -3.12
CA ILE A 94 -4.15 -17.61 -1.67
C ILE A 94 -3.11 -18.67 -1.26
N ARG A 95 -2.03 -18.22 -0.63
CA ARG A 95 -0.98 -19.07 -0.02
C ARG A 95 -1.10 -19.10 1.51
N SER A 96 -0.18 -19.82 2.14
CA SER A 96 -0.04 -19.89 3.61
C SER A 96 1.07 -18.96 4.10
N CYS A 97 0.95 -18.47 5.34
CA CYS A 97 2.07 -17.87 6.07
C CYS A 97 2.96 -18.89 6.77
N TYR A 98 2.51 -20.14 6.86
CA TYR A 98 3.29 -21.23 7.40
C TYR A 98 4.15 -21.85 6.29
N PRO A 99 5.41 -22.19 6.58
CA PRO A 99 6.28 -22.86 5.62
C PRO A 99 5.90 -24.32 5.36
N CYS A 100 4.97 -24.86 6.14
CA CYS A 100 4.64 -26.27 6.23
C CYS A 100 3.12 -26.44 6.25
N GLU A 101 2.61 -27.50 5.64
CA GLU A 101 1.20 -27.87 5.84
C GLU A 101 0.97 -28.43 7.25
N LEU A 102 -0.28 -28.41 7.72
CA LEU A 102 -0.66 -28.76 9.10
C LEU A 102 -0.16 -30.16 9.54
N ASP A 103 -0.05 -31.09 8.58
CA ASP A 103 0.33 -32.49 8.81
C ASP A 103 1.72 -32.83 8.23
N GLU A 104 2.48 -31.83 7.79
CA GLU A 104 3.81 -32.04 7.22
C GLU A 104 4.88 -32.12 8.32
N VAL A 105 5.45 -33.30 8.51
CA VAL A 105 6.56 -33.53 9.44
C VAL A 105 7.86 -33.72 8.68
N SER A 106 8.77 -32.77 8.79
CA SER A 106 10.09 -32.78 8.16
C SER A 106 11.15 -32.14 9.07
N LYS A 107 12.42 -32.15 8.67
CA LYS A 107 13.46 -31.41 9.43
C LYS A 107 13.24 -29.90 9.45
N ALA A 108 12.50 -29.35 8.48
CA ALA A 108 12.13 -27.94 8.42
C ALA A 108 10.77 -27.66 9.09
N CYS A 109 9.96 -28.70 9.29
CA CYS A 109 8.60 -28.69 9.80
C CYS A 109 8.48 -29.72 10.94
N PRO A 110 9.04 -29.44 12.13
CA PRO A 110 9.12 -30.42 13.21
C PRO A 110 7.78 -30.74 13.86
#